data_AF-A0A103YF35-F1
#
_entry.id   AF-A0A103YF35-F1
#
_cell.length_a   1.000
_cell.length_b   1.000
_cell.length_c   1.000
_cell.angle_alpha   90.00
_cell.angle_beta   90.00
_cell.angle_gamma   90.00
#
_symmetry.space_group_name_H-M   'P 1'
#
loop_
_entity.id
_entity.type
_entity.pdbx_description
1 polymer ?
#
loop_
_entity_poly.entity_id
_entity_poly.type
_entity_poly.pdbx_seq_one_letter_code
_entity_poly.pdbx_strand_id
1 'polypeptide(L)'
;MVERFFSGNSPSLPDDSMMLLSGPPSSGKTSLLFQFAFNTVVNSDDKSVVFICSRRKLDTKPPFLSRGVDPSSHVFNRIQMKYVEDEEGINKFFAAFHMHDVFPALVIIDDLGEFCDER
;
A
#
# COMPACT_ATOMS: atom_id res chain seq x y z
N MET A 1 -11.26 -12.39 16.52
CA MET A 1 -10.93 -13.22 15.34
C MET A 1 -11.25 -12.37 14.12
N VAL A 2 -10.25 -11.88 13.39
CA VAL A 2 -10.45 -11.00 12.22
C VAL A 2 -10.91 -11.90 11.07
N GLU A 3 -12.13 -11.72 10.59
CA GLU A 3 -12.60 -12.42 9.39
C GLU A 3 -11.78 -11.93 8.19
N ARG A 4 -11.06 -12.85 7.54
CA ARG A 4 -10.26 -12.55 6.35
C ARG A 4 -11.19 -12.11 5.22
N PHE A 5 -10.96 -10.91 4.69
CA PHE A 5 -11.69 -10.42 3.51
C PHE A 5 -11.35 -11.21 2.23
N PHE A 6 -10.19 -11.89 2.21
CA PHE A 6 -9.82 -12.87 1.18
C PHE A 6 -9.46 -14.20 1.85
N SER A 7 -10.34 -15.18 1.75
CA SER A 7 -10.15 -16.56 2.23
C SER A 7 -9.63 -17.48 1.13
N GLY A 8 -8.78 -16.97 0.24
CA GLY A 8 -8.07 -17.76 -0.76
C GLY A 8 -6.62 -17.97 -0.34
N ASN A 9 -6.02 -19.10 -0.71
CA ASN A 9 -4.56 -19.21 -0.78
C ASN A 9 -4.07 -17.96 -1.52
N SER A 10 -3.35 -17.07 -0.83
CA SER A 10 -2.59 -16.05 -1.54
C SER A 10 -1.70 -16.82 -2.50
N PRO A 11 -1.84 -16.67 -3.83
CA PRO A 11 -0.86 -17.24 -4.72
C PRO A 11 0.49 -16.74 -4.21
N SER A 12 1.44 -17.63 -4.02
CA SER A 12 2.83 -17.25 -3.84
C SER A 12 3.22 -16.52 -5.12
N LEU A 13 2.98 -15.21 -5.16
CA LEU A 13 3.42 -14.37 -6.24
C LEU A 13 4.95 -14.51 -6.25
N PRO A 14 5.57 -14.81 -7.39
CA PRO A 14 7.02 -14.76 -7.48
C PRO A 14 7.49 -13.38 -6.97
N ASP A 15 8.65 -13.34 -6.30
CA ASP A 15 9.17 -12.13 -5.63
C ASP A 15 9.24 -10.88 -6.54
N ASP A 16 9.17 -11.05 -7.88
CA ASP A 16 9.22 -9.99 -8.89
C ASP A 16 7.86 -9.64 -9.57
N SER A 17 6.72 -10.05 -9.00
CA SER A 17 5.42 -9.80 -9.63
C SER A 17 4.92 -8.36 -9.42
N MET A 18 4.78 -7.59 -10.50
CA MET A 18 4.03 -6.33 -10.50
C MET A 18 2.55 -6.58 -10.76
N MET A 19 1.69 -5.90 -10.00
CA MET A 19 0.23 -5.97 -10.13
C MET A 19 -0.37 -4.57 -10.28
N LEU A 20 -1.32 -4.42 -11.21
CA LEU A 20 -2.10 -3.20 -11.38
C LEU A 20 -3.55 -3.45 -10.96
N LEU A 21 -4.05 -2.63 -10.04
CA LEU A 21 -5.47 -2.62 -9.66
C LEU A 21 -6.16 -1.42 -10.32
N SER A 22 -7.09 -1.69 -11.23
CA SER A 22 -7.88 -0.66 -11.93
C SER A 22 -9.37 -0.79 -11.63
N GLY A 23 -10.10 0.31 -11.78
CA GLY A 23 -11.54 0.36 -11.54
C GLY A 23 -12.07 1.79 -11.45
N PRO A 24 -13.40 1.98 -11.53
CA PRO A 24 -14.00 3.31 -11.56
C PRO A 24 -13.73 4.10 -10.26
N PRO A 25 -13.92 5.43 -10.26
CA PRO A 25 -13.85 6.23 -9.03
C PRO A 25 -14.76 5.65 -7.94
N SER A 26 -14.30 5.69 -6.68
CA SER A 26 -15.05 5.20 -5.52
C SER A 26 -15.36 3.70 -5.48
N SER A 27 -14.71 2.86 -6.29
CA SER A 27 -14.88 1.39 -6.24
C SER A 27 -14.16 0.70 -5.06
N GLY A 28 -13.55 1.46 -4.15
CA GLY A 28 -12.87 0.93 -2.95
C GLY A 28 -11.40 0.52 -3.15
N LYS A 29 -10.76 0.92 -4.26
CA LYS A 29 -9.35 0.57 -4.56
C LYS A 29 -8.38 0.94 -3.43
N THR A 30 -8.40 2.18 -2.96
CA THR A 30 -7.53 2.64 -1.87
C THR A 30 -7.71 1.81 -0.60
N SER A 31 -8.95 1.53 -0.19
CA SER A 31 -9.23 0.66 0.96
C SER A 31 -8.73 -0.77 0.74
N LEU A 32 -8.89 -1.30 -0.47
CA LEU A 32 -8.41 -2.64 -0.82
C LEU A 32 -6.88 -2.72 -0.78
N LEU A 33 -6.19 -1.74 -1.36
CA LEU A 33 -4.73 -1.63 -1.29
C LEU A 33 -4.24 -1.51 0.16
N PHE A 34 -4.92 -0.72 0.98
CA PHE A 34 -4.56 -0.58 2.39
C PHE A 34 -4.78 -1.88 3.18
N GLN A 35 -5.87 -2.60 2.92
CA GLN A 35 -6.11 -3.92 3.50
C GLN A 35 -5.09 -4.95 3.02
N PHE A 36 -4.65 -4.86 1.77
CA PHE A 36 -3.59 -5.71 1.23
C PHE A 36 -2.27 -5.44 1.96
N ALA A 37 -1.88 -4.18 2.14
CA ALA A 37 -0.72 -3.80 2.95
C ALA A 37 -0.78 -4.39 4.36
N PHE A 38 -1.92 -4.25 5.03
CA PHE A 38 -2.15 -4.80 6.37
C PHE A 38 -2.00 -6.33 6.40
N ASN A 39 -2.61 -7.04 5.44
CA ASN A 39 -2.54 -8.50 5.36
C ASN A 39 -1.11 -9.01 5.10
N THR A 40 -0.27 -8.24 4.41
CA THR A 40 1.14 -8.56 4.18
C THR A 40 1.94 -8.55 5.48
N VAL A 41 1.70 -7.57 6.36
CA VAL A 41 2.47 -7.42 7.60
C VAL A 41 1.89 -8.20 8.78
N VAL A 42 0.57 -8.44 8.82
CA VAL A 42 -0.07 -9.12 9.97
C VAL A 42 0.38 -10.57 10.15
N ASN A 43 0.82 -11.25 9.07
CA ASN A 43 1.24 -12.65 9.11
C ASN A 43 2.78 -12.83 9.17
N SER A 44 3.56 -11.75 9.25
CA SER A 44 5.03 -11.80 9.22
C SER A 44 5.60 -10.63 9.99
N ASP A 45 6.22 -10.87 11.15
CA ASP A 45 6.67 -9.81 12.07
C ASP A 45 7.90 -9.03 11.58
N ASP A 46 8.64 -9.59 10.64
CA ASP A 46 9.86 -9.04 10.02
C ASP A 46 9.59 -8.19 8.77
N LYS A 47 8.36 -8.25 8.23
CA LYS A 47 8.00 -7.54 7.00
C LYS A 47 7.48 -6.14 7.29
N SER A 48 7.86 -5.22 6.41
CA SER A 48 7.31 -3.87 6.30
C SER A 48 6.78 -3.62 4.89
N VAL A 49 5.88 -2.65 4.77
CA VAL A 49 5.29 -2.22 3.49
C VAL A 49 5.46 -0.72 3.36
N VAL A 50 5.78 -0.25 2.16
CA VAL A 50 5.72 1.18 1.84
C VAL A 50 4.45 1.46 1.06
N PHE A 51 3.67 2.43 1.53
CA PHE A 51 2.45 2.89 0.89
C PHE A 51 2.65 4.33 0.39
N ILE A 52 2.88 4.45 -0.92
CA ILE A 52 3.07 5.72 -1.63
C ILE A 52 1.70 6.27 -2.02
N CYS A 53 1.40 7.51 -1.65
CA CYS A 53 0.11 8.14 -1.95
C CYS A 53 0.17 9.67 -1.91
N SER A 54 -0.87 10.33 -2.43
CA SER A 54 -1.08 11.77 -2.24
C SER A 54 -1.63 12.05 -0.84
N ARG A 55 -0.97 12.95 -0.10
CA ARG A 55 -1.43 13.36 1.24
C ARG A 55 -2.84 13.96 1.19
N ARG A 56 -3.08 14.84 0.22
CA ARG A 56 -4.37 15.52 0.02
C ARG A 56 -5.52 14.53 -0.15
N LYS A 57 -5.32 13.46 -0.92
CA LYS A 57 -6.35 12.44 -1.13
C LYS A 57 -6.60 11.61 0.12
N LEU A 58 -5.53 11.19 0.79
CA LEU A 58 -5.65 10.41 2.02
C LEU A 58 -6.41 11.19 3.12
N ASP A 59 -6.11 12.48 3.27
CA ASP A 59 -6.75 13.33 4.27
C ASP A 59 -8.25 13.58 3.97
N THR A 60 -8.63 13.62 2.69
CA THR A 60 -10.03 13.87 2.27
C THR A 60 -10.86 12.59 2.16
N LYS A 61 -10.24 11.45 1.87
CA LYS A 61 -10.88 10.15 1.69
C LYS A 61 -9.97 9.03 2.24
N PRO A 62 -9.90 8.88 3.58
CA PRO A 62 -9.05 7.85 4.18
C PRO A 62 -9.55 6.45 3.81
N PRO A 63 -8.64 5.46 3.72
CA PRO A 63 -9.02 4.07 3.48
C PRO A 63 -9.90 3.55 4.63
N PHE A 64 -10.89 2.74 4.27
CA PHE A 64 -11.71 2.04 5.25
C PHE A 64 -10.99 0.79 5.74
N LEU A 65 -10.95 0.59 7.06
CA LEU A 65 -10.49 -0.65 7.68
C LEU A 65 -11.57 -1.73 7.57
N SER A 66 -11.17 -2.97 7.31
CA SER A 66 -12.10 -4.10 7.37
C SER A 66 -12.61 -4.34 8.80
N ARG A 67 -13.79 -4.97 8.91
CA ARG A 67 -14.42 -5.23 10.21
C ARG A 67 -13.51 -6.11 11.07
N GLY A 68 -13.26 -5.68 12.30
CA GLY A 68 -12.45 -6.42 13.27
C GLY A 68 -10.96 -6.09 13.27
N VAL A 69 -10.49 -5.21 12.38
CA VAL A 69 -9.15 -4.62 12.48
C VAL A 69 -9.16 -3.58 13.59
N ASP A 70 -8.30 -3.76 14.59
CA ASP A 70 -8.07 -2.80 15.66
C ASP A 70 -7.25 -1.61 15.12
N PRO A 71 -7.81 -0.38 15.05
CA PRO A 71 -7.09 0.80 14.56
C PRO A 71 -5.85 1.17 15.39
N SER A 72 -5.79 0.72 16.65
CA SER A 72 -4.65 0.97 17.54
C SER A 72 -3.54 -0.07 17.43
N SER A 73 -3.69 -1.06 16.54
CA SER A 73 -2.74 -2.15 16.37
C SER A 73 -1.35 -1.66 15.94
N HIS A 74 -0.32 -2.14 16.64
CA HIS A 74 1.09 -1.91 16.28
C HIS A 74 1.48 -2.43 14.88
N VAL A 75 0.63 -3.26 14.27
CA VAL A 75 0.81 -3.71 12.88
C VAL A 75 0.88 -2.52 11.91
N PHE A 76 0.13 -1.44 12.18
CA PHE A 76 0.18 -0.23 11.35
C PHE A 76 1.53 0.48 11.37
N ASN A 77 2.33 0.33 12.43
CA ASN A 77 3.67 0.90 12.49
C ASN A 77 4.63 0.32 11.44
N ARG A 78 4.28 -0.83 10.85
CA ARG A 78 5.06 -1.50 9.79
C ARG A 78 4.58 -1.14 8.39
N ILE A 79 3.53 -0.32 8.27
CA ILE A 79 3.08 0.29 7.02
C ILE A 79 3.62 1.72 7.00
N GLN A 80 4.69 1.93 6.24
CA GLN A 80 5.33 3.24 6.10
C GLN A 80 4.59 4.06 5.05
N MET A 81 4.02 5.20 5.46
CA MET A 81 3.34 6.12 4.55
C MET A 81 4.37 7.05 3.90
N LYS A 82 4.44 7.06 2.57
CA LYS A 82 5.27 7.97 1.79
C LYS A 82 4.38 8.89 0.97
N TYR A 83 4.39 10.18 1.31
CA TYR A 83 3.64 11.18 0.55
C TYR A 83 4.48 11.74 -0.59
N VAL A 84 3.91 11.73 -1.79
CA VAL A 84 4.50 12.32 -3.02
C VAL A 84 3.45 13.16 -3.74
N GLU A 85 3.90 14.14 -4.52
CA GLU A 85 3.02 15.06 -5.25
C GLU A 85 2.99 14.75 -6.76
N ASP A 86 4.06 14.19 -7.31
CA ASP A 86 4.28 14.02 -8.75
C ASP A 86 5.17 12.79 -9.08
N GLU A 87 5.37 12.55 -10.38
CA GLU A 87 6.27 11.51 -10.91
C GLU A 87 7.71 11.68 -10.37
N GLU A 88 8.20 12.92 -10.24
CA GLU A 88 9.56 13.17 -9.74
C GLU A 88 9.73 12.69 -8.30
N GLY A 89 8.72 12.85 -7.45
CA GLY A 89 8.69 12.33 -6.10
C GLY A 89 8.78 10.79 -6.04
N ILE A 90 8.09 10.10 -6.95
CA ILE A 90 8.18 8.64 -7.11
C ILE A 90 9.59 8.25 -7.54
N ASN A 91 10.12 8.90 -8.57
CA ASN A 91 11.46 8.62 -9.10
C ASN A 91 12.55 8.85 -8.05
N LYS A 92 12.47 9.92 -7.26
CA LYS A 92 13.40 10.18 -6.15
C LYS A 92 13.32 9.11 -5.07
N PHE A 93 12.12 8.63 -4.75
CA PHE A 93 11.95 7.54 -3.79
C PHE A 93 12.67 6.27 -4.26
N PHE A 94 12.43 5.83 -5.50
CA PHE A 94 13.07 4.63 -6.04
C PHE A 94 14.57 4.82 -6.29
N ALA A 95 15.02 6.02 -6.67
CA ALA A 95 16.45 6.32 -6.80
C ALA A 95 17.20 6.15 -5.46
N ALA A 96 16.55 6.48 -4.33
CA ALA A 96 17.09 6.30 -2.99
C ALA A 96 16.82 4.91 -2.40
N PHE A 97 16.19 3.99 -3.13
CA PHE A 97 15.73 2.71 -2.58
C PHE A 97 16.90 1.84 -2.08
N HIS A 98 18.08 1.97 -2.69
CA HIS A 98 19.32 1.32 -2.27
C HIS A 98 19.83 1.75 -0.87
N MET A 99 19.29 2.84 -0.32
CA MET A 99 19.64 3.33 1.03
C MET A 99 18.79 2.71 2.14
N HIS A 100 17.82 1.85 1.80
CA HIS A 100 17.03 1.15 2.81
C HIS A 100 17.84 0.01 3.47
N ASP A 101 17.99 0.07 4.80
CA ASP A 101 18.66 -0.98 5.58
C ASP A 101 17.93 -2.33 5.48
N VAL A 102 16.60 -2.27 5.42
CA VAL A 102 15.72 -3.43 5.24
C VAL A 102 14.77 -3.11 4.10
N PHE A 103 14.77 -3.96 3.08
CA PHE A 103 13.87 -3.84 1.95
C PHE A 103 12.42 -4.11 2.38
N PRO A 104 11.46 -3.25 2.01
CA PRO A 104 10.06 -3.55 2.25
C PRO A 104 9.64 -4.77 1.43
N ALA A 105 8.77 -5.60 2.01
CA ALA A 105 8.24 -6.77 1.31
C ALA A 105 7.25 -6.39 0.20
N LEU A 106 6.75 -5.15 0.21
CA LEU A 106 5.82 -4.63 -0.79
C LEU A 106 5.93 -3.10 -0.86
N VAL A 107 5.89 -2.57 -2.07
CA VAL A 107 5.67 -1.14 -2.34
C VAL A 107 4.34 -1.00 -3.06
N ILE A 108 3.45 -0.19 -2.52
CA ILE A 108 2.14 0.14 -3.11
C ILE A 108 2.18 1.60 -3.56
N ILE A 109 1.67 1.87 -4.76
CA ILE A 109 1.43 3.23 -5.25
C ILE A 109 -0.07 3.39 -5.46
N ASP A 110 -0.73 4.14 -4.59
CA ASP A 110 -2.16 4.43 -4.74
C ASP A 110 -2.39 5.55 -5.75
N ASP A 111 -3.41 5.38 -6.60
CA ASP A 111 -3.77 6.32 -7.66
C ASP A 111 -2.57 6.75 -8.56
N LEU A 112 -1.76 5.78 -9.02
CA LEU A 112 -0.57 6.00 -9.86
C LEU A 112 -0.79 7.02 -10.99
N GLY A 113 -1.95 6.98 -11.66
CA GLY A 113 -2.26 7.86 -12.78
C GLY A 113 -2.40 9.35 -12.43
N GLU A 114 -2.51 9.73 -11.15
CA GLU A 114 -2.50 11.15 -10.74
C GLU A 114 -1.10 11.75 -10.77
N PHE A 115 -0.05 10.92 -10.69
CA PHE A 115 1.34 11.39 -10.70
C PHE A 115 1.92 11.51 -12.10
N CYS A 116 1.29 10.87 -13.09
CA CYS A 116 1.72 10.92 -14.48
C CYS A 116 1.09 12.12 -15.18
N ASP A 117 1.91 12.96 -15.80
CA ASP A 117 1.41 14.02 -16.68
C ASP A 117 0.73 13.41 -17.91
N GLU A 118 -0.43 13.95 -18.30
CA GLU A 118 -1.05 13.68 -19.61
C GLU A 118 -0.17 14.30 -20.70
N ARG A 119 0.75 13.51 -21.25
CA ARG A 119 1.51 13.85 -22.46
C ARG A 119 0.71 13.57 -23.74
#